data_AF-A0A833DR94-F1
#
_entry.id   AF-A0A833DR94-F1
#
_cell.length_a   1.000
_cell.length_b   1.000
_cell.length_c   1.000
_cell.angle_alpha   90.00
_cell.angle_beta   90.00
_cell.angle_gamma   90.00
#
_symmetry.space_group_name_H-M   'P 1'
#
loop_
_entity.id
_entity.type
_entity.pdbx_description
1 polymer ?
#
loop_
_entity_poly.entity_id
_entity_poly.type
_entity_poly.pdbx_seq_one_letter_code
_entity_poly.pdbx_strand_id
1 'polypeptide(L)'
;MEREKLKELILECKMLGFSDVQLSNLLNKDEMEIRALKKELGINPLYKMVDTCAAEFEAKTPYFYSCYENIFYEGEQNESNPSNRKKIIILGSGPIRIGQGVEFD
;
A
#
# COMPACT_ATOMS: atom_id res chain seq x y z
N MET A 1 8.08 24.68 -3.12
CA MET A 1 9.32 24.14 -3.70
C MET A 1 9.99 23.12 -2.78
N GLU A 2 10.24 23.41 -1.50
CA GLU A 2 10.82 22.43 -0.55
C GLU A 2 9.88 21.28 -0.20
N ARG A 3 8.59 21.59 0.01
CA ARG A 3 7.56 20.60 0.32
C ARG A 3 7.26 19.62 -0.81
N GLU A 4 7.34 20.07 -2.06
CA GLU A 4 7.11 19.20 -3.22
C GLU A 4 8.26 18.20 -3.39
N LYS A 5 9.51 18.66 -3.23
CA LYS A 5 10.68 17.78 -3.23
C LYS A 5 10.62 16.74 -2.10
N LEU A 6 10.15 17.12 -0.91
CA LEU A 6 9.95 16.17 0.18
C LEU A 6 8.91 15.12 -0.18
N LYS A 7 7.80 15.53 -0.80
CA LYS A 7 6.75 14.62 -1.27
C LYS A 7 7.27 13.62 -2.30
N GLU A 8 8.00 14.09 -3.30
CA GLU A 8 8.63 13.25 -4.33
C GLU A 8 9.58 12.22 -3.69
N LEU A 9 10.46 12.66 -2.79
CA LEU A 9 11.41 11.78 -2.11
C LEU A 9 10.71 10.68 -1.27
N ILE A 10 9.72 11.08 -0.46
CA ILE A 10 8.99 10.11 0.37
C ILE A 10 8.24 9.13 -0.52
N LEU A 11 7.63 9.60 -1.61
CA LEU A 11 6.94 8.73 -2.56
C LEU A 11 7.92 7.74 -3.19
N GLU A 12 9.07 8.19 -3.69
CA GLU A 12 10.12 7.33 -4.25
C GLU A 12 10.54 6.24 -3.25
N CYS A 13 10.79 6.60 -1.98
CA CYS A 13 11.08 5.62 -0.93
C CYS A 13 9.95 4.58 -0.78
N LYS A 14 8.69 5.01 -0.82
CA LYS A 14 7.55 4.08 -0.73
C LYS A 14 7.44 3.17 -1.96
N MET A 15 7.76 3.66 -3.15
CA MET A 15 7.81 2.87 -4.39
C MET A 15 8.91 1.80 -4.32
N LEU A 16 10.04 2.13 -3.68
CA LEU A 16 11.13 1.19 -3.42
C LEU A 16 10.87 0.21 -2.26
N GLY A 17 9.70 0.30 -1.62
CA GLY A 17 9.29 -0.63 -0.56
C GLY A 17 9.75 -0.26 0.86
N PHE A 18 10.30 0.93 1.09
CA PHE A 18 10.66 1.36 2.45
C PHE A 18 9.41 1.45 3.32
N SER A 19 9.41 0.79 4.48
CA SER A 19 8.34 0.88 5.47
C SER A 19 8.36 2.21 6.22
N ASP A 20 7.24 2.57 6.86
CA ASP A 20 7.18 3.80 7.66
C ASP A 20 8.15 3.69 8.87
N VAL A 21 8.34 2.48 9.42
CA VAL A 21 9.37 2.15 10.44
C VAL A 21 10.79 2.41 9.91
N GLN A 22 11.12 1.97 8.69
CA GLN A 22 12.45 2.17 8.13
C GLN A 22 12.75 3.66 7.93
N LEU A 23 11.77 4.43 7.44
CA LEU A 23 11.89 5.88 7.30
C LEU A 23 12.02 6.58 8.66
N SER A 24 11.25 6.13 9.66
CA SER A 24 11.34 6.60 11.04
C SER A 24 12.75 6.44 11.61
N ASN A 25 13.36 5.27 11.43
CA ASN A 25 14.73 5.00 11.86
C ASN A 25 15.77 5.87 11.13
N LEU A 26 15.64 6.04 9.81
CA LEU A 26 16.58 6.82 9.00
C LEU A 26 16.51 8.33 9.31
N LEU A 27 15.31 8.83 9.62
CA LEU A 27 15.06 10.25 9.88
C LEU A 27 15.07 10.60 11.36
N ASN A 28 15.28 9.61 12.24
CA ASN A 28 15.19 9.73 13.69
C ASN A 28 13.89 10.42 14.14
N LYS A 29 12.76 9.90 13.64
CA LYS A 29 11.39 10.37 13.92
C LYS A 29 10.54 9.21 14.39
N ASP A 30 9.39 9.51 14.99
CA ASP A 30 8.43 8.47 15.34
C ASP A 30 7.70 7.94 14.09
N GLU A 31 7.35 6.64 14.07
CA GLU A 31 6.64 6.04 12.94
C GLU A 31 5.30 6.73 12.67
N MET A 32 4.57 7.13 13.72
CA MET A 32 3.29 7.80 13.58
C MET A 32 3.45 9.21 13.01
N GLU A 33 4.57 9.89 13.28
CA GLU A 33 4.90 11.16 12.64
C GLU A 33 5.12 10.98 11.13
N ILE A 34 5.87 9.96 10.71
CA ILE A 34 6.07 9.63 9.30
C ILE A 34 4.73 9.29 8.62
N ARG A 35 3.89 8.51 9.29
CA ARG A 35 2.55 8.15 8.80
C ARG A 35 1.66 9.37 8.65
N ALA A 36 1.67 10.28 9.61
CA ALA A 36 0.90 11.53 9.56
C ALA A 36 1.39 12.43 8.42
N LEU A 37 2.70 12.61 8.29
CA LEU A 37 3.32 13.38 7.22
C LEU A 37 2.93 12.84 5.84
N LYS A 38 3.00 11.53 5.62
CA LYS A 38 2.55 10.90 4.36
C LYS A 38 1.11 11.24 4.01
N LYS A 39 0.21 11.13 4.99
CA LYS A 39 -1.21 11.47 4.79
C LYS A 39 -1.39 12.94 4.43
N GLU A 40 -0.67 13.83 5.11
CA GLU A 40 -0.69 15.27 4.83
C GLU A 40 -0.15 15.60 3.43
N LEU A 41 0.81 14.82 2.93
CA LEU A 41 1.36 14.93 1.58
C LEU A 41 0.51 14.22 0.51
N GLY A 42 -0.60 13.57 0.90
CA GLY A 42 -1.47 12.83 -0.01
C GLY A 42 -0.89 11.50 -0.49
N ILE A 43 0.16 10.98 0.16
CA ILE A 43 0.83 9.74 -0.20
C ILE A 43 0.12 8.56 0.49
N ASN A 44 -0.75 7.90 -0.25
CA ASN A 44 -1.45 6.69 0.18
C ASN A 44 -1.13 5.54 -0.78
N PRO A 45 -1.11 4.29 -0.29
CA PRO A 45 -1.06 3.16 -1.20
C PRO A 45 -2.36 3.09 -2.00
N LEU A 46 -2.27 2.55 -3.20
CA LEU A 46 -3.40 2.19 -4.03
C LEU A 46 -3.41 0.68 -4.22
N TYR A 47 -4.57 0.14 -4.62
CA TYR A 47 -4.77 -1.30 -4.74
C TYR A 47 -5.00 -1.66 -6.20
N LYS A 48 -4.25 -2.65 -6.66
CA LYS A 48 -4.28 -3.18 -8.03
C LYS A 48 -4.83 -4.59 -8.01
N MET A 49 -5.59 -4.94 -9.04
CA MET A 49 -6.22 -6.25 -9.18
C MET A 49 -5.28 -7.20 -9.94
N VAL A 50 -5.18 -8.44 -9.47
CA VAL A 50 -4.50 -9.49 -10.20
C VAL A 50 -5.44 -10.02 -11.28
N ASP A 51 -5.06 -9.85 -12.55
CA ASP A 51 -5.93 -10.15 -13.70
C ASP A 51 -5.43 -11.28 -14.61
N THR A 52 -4.28 -11.89 -14.31
CA THR A 52 -3.60 -12.96 -15.07
C THR A 52 -3.12 -12.59 -16.48
N CYS A 53 -3.50 -11.42 -17.00
CA CYS A 53 -3.30 -11.02 -18.40
C CYS A 53 -2.77 -9.58 -18.56
N ALA A 54 -2.26 -8.97 -17.49
CA ALA A 54 -1.67 -7.62 -17.50
C ALA A 54 -2.63 -6.57 -18.11
N ALA A 55 -3.86 -6.57 -17.63
CA ALA A 55 -4.97 -5.71 -18.01
C ALA A 55 -5.50 -5.87 -19.44
N GLU A 56 -5.17 -6.97 -20.16
CA GLU A 56 -5.79 -7.26 -21.46
C GLU A 56 -7.31 -7.45 -21.33
N PHE A 57 -7.76 -8.06 -20.24
CA PHE A 57 -9.17 -8.30 -19.92
C PHE A 57 -9.50 -7.87 -18.50
N GLU A 58 -10.73 -7.39 -18.30
CA GLU A 58 -11.21 -7.03 -16.96
C GLU A 58 -11.37 -8.28 -16.08
N ALA A 59 -10.64 -8.31 -14.98
CA ALA A 59 -10.77 -9.38 -14.00
C ALA A 59 -12.04 -9.21 -13.16
N LYS A 60 -12.77 -10.31 -12.98
CA LYS A 60 -14.03 -10.32 -12.21
C LYS A 60 -13.83 -10.69 -10.74
N THR A 61 -12.69 -11.27 -10.40
CA THR A 61 -12.41 -11.80 -9.06
C THR A 61 -11.64 -10.76 -8.26
N PRO A 62 -12.15 -10.30 -7.10
CA PRO A 62 -11.50 -9.29 -6.28
C PRO A 62 -10.28 -9.85 -5.54
N TYR A 63 -9.15 -9.94 -6.23
CA TYR A 63 -7.85 -10.31 -5.67
C TYR A 63 -6.86 -9.15 -5.82
N PHE A 64 -6.49 -8.51 -4.72
CA PHE A 64 -5.79 -7.24 -4.73
C PHE A 64 -4.44 -7.30 -4.03
N TYR A 65 -3.50 -6.44 -4.46
CA TYR A 65 -2.28 -6.10 -3.74
C TYR A 65 -2.14 -4.58 -3.64
N SER A 66 -1.44 -4.10 -2.61
CA SER A 66 -1.16 -2.67 -2.46
C SER A 66 0.16 -2.29 -3.14
N CYS A 67 0.20 -1.15 -3.81
CA CYS A 67 1.40 -0.55 -4.36
C CYS A 67 1.42 0.97 -4.11
N TYR A 68 2.56 1.58 -4.38
CA TYR A 68 2.69 3.03 -4.52
C TYR A 68 3.06 3.28 -5.98
N GLU A 69 2.12 3.77 -6.77
CA GLU A 69 2.27 4.11 -8.19
C GLU A 69 1.58 5.46 -8.38
N ASN A 70 2.34 6.55 -8.46
CA ASN A 70 1.76 7.90 -8.59
C ASN A 70 2.72 8.93 -9.22
N ILE A 71 3.75 8.48 -9.93
CA ILE A 71 4.71 9.40 -10.59
C ILE A 71 4.79 9.12 -12.11
N PHE A 72 4.60 7.88 -12.54
CA PHE A 72 4.91 7.52 -13.93
C PHE A 72 3.72 7.59 -14.90
N TYR A 73 2.48 7.54 -14.40
CA TYR A 73 1.30 7.49 -15.25
C TYR A 73 0.23 8.45 -14.74
N GLU A 74 -0.04 9.50 -15.50
CA GLU A 74 -1.21 10.34 -15.25
C GLU A 74 -2.48 9.49 -15.40
N GLY A 75 -3.27 9.40 -14.32
CA GLY A 75 -4.55 8.72 -14.34
C GLY A 75 -4.54 7.26 -13.87
N GLU A 76 -3.46 6.75 -13.27
CA GLU A 76 -3.53 5.45 -12.59
C GLU A 76 -4.44 5.53 -11.36
N GLN A 77 -5.51 4.73 -11.39
CA GLN A 77 -6.54 4.72 -10.37
C GLN A 77 -6.38 3.50 -9.46
N ASN A 78 -6.90 3.66 -8.24
CA ASN A 78 -7.14 2.56 -7.33
C ASN A 78 -8.25 1.67 -7.93
N GLU A 79 -7.92 0.41 -8.21
CA GLU A 79 -8.84 -0.57 -8.81
C GLU A 79 -9.74 -1.24 -7.77
N SER A 80 -9.46 -1.03 -6.49
CA SER A 80 -10.42 -1.39 -5.45
C SER A 80 -11.60 -0.43 -5.51
N ASN A 81 -12.77 -0.97 -5.84
CA ASN A 81 -14.05 -0.27 -5.84
C ASN A 81 -14.85 -0.66 -4.58
N PRO A 82 -14.56 -0.06 -3.39
CA PRO A 82 -15.20 -0.44 -2.15
C PRO A 82 -16.69 -0.07 -2.16
N SER A 83 -17.55 -1.03 -1.83
CA SER A 83 -18.99 -0.76 -1.65
C SER A 83 -19.30 -0.06 -0.31
N ASN A 84 -20.46 0.57 -0.19
CA ASN A 84 -20.93 1.17 1.08
C ASN A 84 -21.51 0.15 2.08
N ARG A 85 -21.42 -1.15 1.78
CA ARG A 85 -21.90 -2.20 2.69
C ARG A 85 -21.02 -2.26 3.94
N LYS A 86 -21.62 -2.61 5.08
CA LYS A 86 -20.87 -2.99 6.29
C LYS A 86 -20.03 -4.23 5.97
N LYS A 87 -18.75 -4.21 6.34
CA LYS A 87 -17.79 -5.29 6.06
C LYS A 87 -17.15 -5.76 7.37
N ILE A 88 -16.75 -7.03 7.39
CA ILE A 88 -15.94 -7.62 8.45
C ILE A 88 -14.55 -7.88 7.85
N ILE A 89 -13.50 -7.54 8.59
CA ILE A 89 -12.12 -7.84 8.21
C ILE A 89 -11.68 -9.06 9.01
N ILE A 90 -11.16 -10.07 8.31
CA ILE A 90 -10.50 -11.23 8.90
C ILE A 90 -9.00 -11.07 8.62
N LEU A 91 -8.18 -11.13 9.67
CA LEU A 91 -6.72 -11.06 9.56
C LEU A 91 -6.16 -12.47 9.60
N GLY A 92 -5.43 -12.86 8.55
CA GLY A 92 -4.77 -14.16 8.48
C GLY A 92 -3.56 -14.26 9.40
N SER A 93 -3.08 -15.49 9.62
CA SER A 93 -1.99 -15.80 10.55
C SER A 93 -0.59 -15.46 10.01
N GLY A 94 -0.45 -15.28 8.68
CA GLY A 94 0.84 -15.03 8.03
C GLY A 94 1.61 -16.33 7.77
N PRO A 95 2.95 -16.28 7.62
CA PRO A 95 3.74 -17.47 7.32
C PRO A 95 3.66 -18.56 8.41
N ILE A 96 3.59 -19.83 7.99
CA ILE A 96 3.61 -20.99 8.89
C ILE A 96 4.91 -21.01 9.71
N ARG A 97 4.79 -21.30 11.01
CA ARG A 97 5.90 -21.44 11.96
C ARG A 97 5.55 -22.48 13.03
N ILE A 98 6.55 -22.99 13.76
CA ILE A 98 6.31 -23.93 14.86
C ILE A 98 5.33 -23.30 15.86
N GLY A 99 4.20 -23.99 16.11
CA GLY A 99 3.11 -23.49 16.96
C GLY A 99 2.04 -22.64 16.24
N GLN A 100 2.16 -22.46 14.92
CA GLN A 100 1.18 -21.76 14.09
C GLN A 100 1.10 -22.44 12.71
N GLY A 101 0.26 -23.48 12.61
CA GLY A 101 0.06 -24.29 11.41
C GLY A 101 -1.24 -24.01 10.66
N VAL A 102 -1.66 -25.01 9.87
CA VAL A 102 -2.86 -24.97 9.01
C VAL A 102 -4.16 -24.85 9.82
N GLU A 103 -4.13 -25.15 11.10
CA GLU A 103 -5.26 -24.98 12.01
C GLU A 103 -5.73 -23.51 12.15
N PHE A 104 -4.94 -22.55 11.69
CA PHE A 104 -5.24 -21.11 11.69
C PHE A 104 -5.54 -20.53 10.29
N ASP A 105 -5.64 -21.37 9.25
CA ASP A 105 -6.12 -21.01 7.91
C ASP A 105 -7.64 -21.20 7.82
#